data_AF-A0A1C7N363-F1
#
_entry.id   AF-A0A1C7N363-F1
#
_cell.length_a   1.000
_cell.length_b   1.000
_cell.length_c   1.000
_cell.angle_alpha   90.00
_cell.angle_beta   90.00
_cell.angle_gamma   90.00
#
_symmetry.space_group_name_H-M   'P 1'
#
loop_
_entity.id
_entity.type
_entity.pdbx_description
1 polymer ?
#
loop_
_entity_poly.entity_id
_entity_poly.type
_entity_poly.pdbx_seq_one_letter_code
_entity_poly.pdbx_strand_id
1 'polypeptide(L)'
;MANELKVIVYMTAILGTGYGLMKYTVPDEETMRKRLNPALRREYDERKAMDRAKGQQMMDMMREAAETDKPAWEIANDQLNRK
;
A
#
# COMPACT_ATOMS: atom_id res chain seq x y z
N MET A 1 26.30 20.20 23.59
CA MET A 1 27.18 19.10 23.13
C MET A 1 26.91 17.74 23.79
N ALA A 2 27.24 17.50 25.07
CA ALA A 2 27.14 16.14 25.65
C ALA A 2 25.70 15.62 25.85
N ASN A 3 24.74 16.48 26.15
CA ASN A 3 23.33 16.08 26.31
C ASN A 3 22.63 15.85 24.97
N GLU A 4 22.96 16.61 23.93
CA GLU A 4 22.40 16.43 22.59
C GLU A 4 22.79 15.07 22.00
N LEU A 5 24.05 14.66 22.20
CA LEU A 5 24.53 13.35 21.76
C LEU A 5 23.79 12.19 22.44
N LYS A 6 23.50 12.33 23.75
CA LYS A 6 22.71 11.35 24.50
C LYS A 6 21.29 11.23 23.95
N VAL A 7 20.64 12.37 23.65
CA VAL A 7 19.27 12.38 23.10
C VAL A 7 19.21 11.66 21.75
N ILE A 8 20.17 11.91 20.86
CA ILE A 8 20.24 11.24 19.55
C ILE A 8 20.42 9.73 19.75
N VAL A 9 21.33 9.30 20.63
CA VAL A 9 21.55 7.87 20.92
C VAL A 9 20.29 7.21 21.47
N TYR A 10 19.60 7.83 22.42
CA TYR A 10 18.35 7.28 22.96
C TYR A 10 17.25 7.22 21.90
N MET A 11 17.12 8.24 21.05
CA MET A 11 16.13 8.25 19.97
C MET A 11 16.38 7.13 18.95
N THR A 12 17.63 6.98 18.50
CA THR A 12 17.99 5.90 17.56
C THR A 12 17.81 4.53 18.21
N ALA A 13 18.13 4.38 19.50
CA ALA A 13 17.92 3.13 20.22
C ALA A 13 16.43 2.76 20.32
N ILE A 14 15.56 3.73 20.65
CA ILE A 14 14.11 3.51 20.73
C ILE A 14 13.54 3.14 19.37
N LEU A 15 13.87 3.89 18.32
CA LEU A 15 13.39 3.62 16.96
C LEU A 15 13.91 2.28 16.42
N GLY A 16 15.19 1.99 16.64
CA GLY A 16 15.80 0.72 16.24
C GLY A 16 15.17 -0.47 16.97
N THR A 17 14.89 -0.32 18.27
CA THR A 17 14.21 -1.36 19.06
C THR A 17 12.77 -1.56 18.60
N GLY A 18 12.03 -0.47 18.35
CA GLY A 18 10.66 -0.55 17.83
C GLY A 18 10.57 -1.25 16.48
N TYR A 19 11.45 -0.89 15.54
CA TYR A 19 11.53 -1.54 14.25
C TYR A 19 11.95 -3.02 14.35
N GLY A 20 12.95 -3.33 15.20
CA GLY A 20 13.38 -4.69 15.46
C GLY A 20 12.27 -5.56 16.03
N LEU A 21 11.50 -5.02 17.00
CA LEU A 21 10.35 -5.71 17.59
C LEU A 21 9.24 -5.94 16.56
N MET A 22 8.95 -4.95 15.71
CA MET A 22 7.98 -5.10 14.63
C MET A 22 8.40 -6.22 13.67
N LYS A 23 9.67 -6.23 13.24
CA LYS A 23 10.20 -7.25 12.33
C LYS A 23 10.23 -8.65 12.96
N TYR A 24 10.40 -8.73 14.27
CA TYR A 24 10.41 -10.01 15.00
C TYR A 24 9.00 -10.55 15.28
N THR A 25 8.06 -9.68 15.65
CA THR A 25 6.71 -10.08 16.06
C THR A 25 5.77 -10.29 14.87
N VAL A 26 5.95 -9.54 13.79
CA VAL A 26 5.12 -9.67 12.57
C VAL A 26 5.83 -10.59 11.57
N PRO A 27 5.25 -11.75 11.20
CA PRO A 27 5.85 -12.62 10.20
C PRO A 27 5.83 -11.97 8.82
N ASP A 28 6.92 -12.16 8.08
CA ASP A 28 7.09 -11.68 6.71
C ASP A 28 5.97 -12.19 5.78
N GLU A 29 5.63 -11.45 4.72
CA GLU A 29 4.49 -11.74 3.84
C GLU A 29 4.55 -13.15 3.25
N GLU A 30 5.75 -13.64 2.94
CA GLU A 30 5.93 -15.00 2.43
C GLU A 30 5.64 -16.07 3.48
N THR A 31 5.96 -15.78 4.74
CA THR A 31 5.70 -16.66 5.88
C THR A 31 4.23 -16.63 6.25
N MET A 32 3.57 -15.47 6.19
CA MET A 32 2.11 -15.34 6.24
C MET A 32 1.47 -16.21 5.16
N ARG A 33 1.86 -16.03 3.89
CA ARG A 33 1.32 -16.78 2.74
C ARG A 33 1.48 -18.30 2.86
N LYS A 34 2.57 -18.78 3.47
CA LYS A 34 2.80 -20.21 3.74
C LYS A 34 1.95 -20.75 4.90
N ARG A 35 1.61 -19.91 5.88
CA ARG A 35 0.69 -20.23 6.98
C ARG A 35 -0.78 -20.15 6.57
N LEU A 36 -1.10 -19.39 5.53
CA LEU A 36 -2.45 -19.31 4.97
C LEU A 36 -2.83 -20.59 4.20
N ASN A 37 -4.04 -21.08 4.49
CA ASN A 37 -4.68 -22.26 3.84
C ASN A 37 -4.76 -22.06 2.30
N PRO A 38 -4.65 -23.11 1.45
CA PRO A 38 -4.59 -22.96 -0.02
C PRO A 38 -5.75 -22.18 -0.64
N ALA A 39 -6.94 -22.21 -0.03
CA ALA A 39 -8.11 -21.45 -0.46
C ALA A 39 -7.90 -19.93 -0.34
N LEU A 40 -7.28 -19.46 0.74
CA LEU A 40 -7.03 -18.03 0.98
C LEU A 40 -5.91 -17.47 0.10
N ARG A 41 -4.99 -18.31 -0.37
CA ARG A 41 -3.96 -17.91 -1.33
C ARG A 41 -4.57 -17.53 -2.68
N ARG A 42 -5.56 -18.32 -3.13
CA ARG A 42 -6.33 -18.04 -4.35
C ARG A 42 -7.09 -16.71 -4.24
N GLU A 43 -7.77 -16.50 -3.12
CA GLU A 43 -8.51 -15.25 -2.89
C GLU A 43 -7.58 -14.03 -2.82
N TYR A 44 -6.41 -14.15 -2.18
CA TYR A 44 -5.40 -13.09 -2.17
C TYR A 44 -4.88 -12.77 -3.57
N ASP A 45 -4.56 -13.80 -4.38
CA ASP A 45 -4.06 -13.61 -5.74
C ASP A 45 -5.14 -12.97 -6.65
N GLU A 46 -6.40 -13.39 -6.51
CA GLU A 46 -7.55 -12.80 -7.20
C GLU A 46 -7.77 -11.34 -6.79
N ARG A 47 -7.79 -11.04 -5.48
CA ARG A 47 -7.92 -9.66 -4.98
C ARG A 47 -6.76 -8.79 -5.43
N LYS A 48 -5.53 -9.27 -5.36
CA LYS A 48 -4.33 -8.56 -5.83
C LYS A 48 -4.36 -8.30 -7.34
N ALA A 49 -4.94 -9.19 -8.13
CA ALA A 49 -5.15 -8.96 -9.56
C ALA A 49 -6.23 -7.89 -9.79
N MET A 50 -7.35 -7.97 -9.06
CA MET A 50 -8.42 -6.97 -9.13
C MET A 50 -7.96 -5.58 -8.71
N ASP A 51 -7.18 -5.47 -7.64
CA ASP A 51 -6.69 -4.19 -7.12
C ASP A 51 -5.70 -3.55 -8.09
N ARG A 52 -4.83 -4.35 -8.73
CA ARG A 52 -3.97 -3.87 -9.81
C ARG A 52 -4.77 -3.36 -11.01
N ALA A 53 -5.81 -4.09 -11.41
CA ALA A 53 -6.68 -3.67 -12.51
C ALA A 53 -7.46 -2.37 -12.20
N LYS A 54 -8.00 -2.24 -10.97
CA LYS A 54 -8.65 -1.00 -10.51
C LYS A 54 -7.67 0.17 -10.46
N GLY A 55 -6.45 -0.07 -9.97
CA GLY A 55 -5.40 0.94 -9.93
C GLY A 55 -5.03 1.44 -11.33
N GLN A 56 -4.89 0.53 -12.30
CA GLN A 56 -4.64 0.90 -13.69
C GLN A 56 -5.78 1.74 -14.29
N GLN A 57 -7.03 1.32 -14.11
CA GLN A 57 -8.19 2.09 -14.57
C GLN A 57 -8.24 3.50 -13.94
N MET A 58 -7.91 3.61 -12.65
CA MET A 58 -7.83 4.90 -11.97
C MET A 58 -6.72 5.79 -12.56
N MET A 59 -5.55 5.22 -12.84
CA MET A 59 -4.44 5.96 -13.46
C MET A 59 -4.79 6.42 -14.87
N ASP A 60 -5.49 5.58 -15.65
CA ASP A 60 -5.95 5.94 -16.99
C ASP A 60 -6.98 7.08 -16.94
N MET A 61 -7.93 7.04 -16.00
CA MET A 61 -8.88 8.13 -15.75
C MET A 61 -8.18 9.42 -15.35
N MET A 62 -7.17 9.35 -14.47
CA MET A 62 -6.39 10.52 -14.07
C MET A 62 -5.59 11.09 -15.25
N ARG A 63 -5.11 10.25 -16.15
CA ARG A 63 -4.38 10.69 -17.36
C ARG A 63 -5.31 11.38 -18.35
N GLU A 64 -6.49 10.81 -18.59
CA GLU A 64 -7.53 11.41 -19.44
C GLU A 64 -8.02 12.76 -18.86
N ALA A 65 -8.14 12.85 -17.54
CA ALA A 65 -8.45 14.08 -16.81
C ALA A 65 -7.31 15.11 -16.77
N ALA A 66 -6.06 14.69 -16.97
CA ALA A 66 -4.93 15.60 -17.09
C ALA A 66 -4.80 16.16 -18.52
N GLU A 67 -5.18 15.36 -19.52
CA GLU A 67 -5.19 15.75 -20.93
C GLU A 67 -6.42 16.61 -21.29
N THR A 68 -7.51 16.49 -20.52
CA THR A 68 -8.75 17.25 -20.70
C THR A 68 -8.93 18.27 -19.58
N ASP A 69 -9.41 19.47 -19.88
CA ASP A 69 -9.72 20.52 -18.88
C ASP A 69 -10.94 20.19 -17.98
N LYS A 70 -11.38 18.93 -17.98
CA LYS A 70 -12.54 18.43 -17.25
C LYS A 70 -12.08 17.70 -15.99
N PRO A 71 -12.73 17.95 -14.85
CA PRO A 71 -12.34 17.32 -13.60
C PRO A 71 -12.58 15.81 -13.60
N ALA A 72 -11.71 15.06 -12.91
CA ALA A 72 -11.69 13.60 -12.91
C ALA A 72 -13.02 12.94 -12.46
N TRP A 73 -13.83 13.61 -11.62
CA TRP A 73 -15.12 13.08 -11.17
C TRP A 73 -16.21 13.12 -12.24
N GLU A 74 -16.13 14.03 -13.23
CA GLU A 74 -17.06 14.06 -14.36
C GLU A 74 -16.76 12.93 -15.34
N ILE A 75 -15.48 12.65 -15.58
CA ILE A 75 -15.02 11.54 -16.43
C ILE A 75 -15.40 10.19 -15.82
N ALA A 76 -15.23 10.05 -14.50
CA ALA A 76 -15.66 8.86 -13.77
C ALA A 76 -17.18 8.62 -13.86
N ASN A 77 -17.99 9.69 -13.79
CA ASN A 77 -19.45 9.59 -13.88
C ASN A 77 -19.92 9.22 -15.31
N ASP A 78 -19.27 9.76 -16.35
CA ASP A 78 -19.55 9.40 -17.75
C ASP A 78 -19.21 7.93 -18.05
N GLN A 79 -18.09 7.43 -17.54
CA GLN A 79 -17.68 6.02 -17.68
C GLN A 79 -18.63 5.04 -16.96
N LEU A 80 -19.20 5.44 -15.82
CA LEU A 80 -20.21 4.65 -15.08
C LEU A 80 -21.56 4.60 -15.80
N ASN A 81 -21.93 5.66 -16.53
CA ASN A 81 -23.20 5.77 -17.24
C ASN A 81 -23.18 5.09 -18.62
N ARG A 82 -22.00 4.70 -19.12
CA ARG A 82 -21.81 3.95 -20.38
C ARG A 82 -21.83 2.41 -20.22
N LYS A 83 -21.94 1.89 -19.00
CA LYS A 83 -22.10 0.45 -18.72
C LYS A 83 -23.55 0.07 -18.52
#